data_AF-A0A959P5L6-F1
#
_entry.id   AF-A0A959P5L6-F1
#
_cell.length_a   1.000
_cell.length_b   1.000
_cell.length_c   1.000
_cell.angle_alpha   90.00
_cell.angle_beta   90.00
_cell.angle_gamma   90.00
#
_symmetry.space_group_name_H-M   'P 1'
#
loop_
_entity.id
_entity.type
_entity.pdbx_description
1 polymer ?
#
loop_
_entity_poly.entity_id
_entity_poly.type
_entity_poly.pdbx_seq_one_letter_code
_entity_poly.pdbx_strand_id
1 'polypeptide(L)'
;MEIKPFFSDDYFTVDSKFMKFFIVTISYLRRLILILNVLFFKRKPPIILIEYEIFPFIPAWFEYLLKLRQIPYIVDYDDAIFHKYDSHKNSVIKLVLKNKIAKVMQYADTVITGNNYLFEYAKKWNDKVIIFPTVVMLDKYDEAMKQFVKKESDNFIIGWIGSKSTSKYVLEIKPVIKEFCTKHRDVQFNFIGFEHGLISDEVLSDYNIHIIPWSEETEIKEIMKFDIGIMPLTDDPWSRGKCGF
;
A
#
# COMPACT_ATOMS: atom_id res chain seq x y z
N MET A 1 20.69 7.15 -4.38
CA MET A 1 20.00 5.85 -4.42
C MET A 1 19.53 5.62 -5.84
N GLU A 2 19.84 4.48 -6.46
CA GLU A 2 19.34 4.16 -7.81
C GLU A 2 18.06 3.34 -7.69
N ILE A 3 16.94 3.86 -8.21
CA ILE A 3 15.63 3.20 -8.12
C ILE A 3 15.34 2.47 -9.44
N LYS A 4 14.92 1.21 -9.34
CA LYS A 4 14.57 0.36 -10.49
C LYS A 4 13.16 -0.21 -10.29
N PRO A 5 12.10 0.53 -10.63
CA PRO A 5 10.72 0.08 -10.42
C PRO A 5 10.39 -1.12 -11.32
N PHE A 6 9.48 -1.99 -10.86
CA PHE A 6 9.07 -3.14 -11.65
C PHE A 6 8.22 -2.70 -12.85
N PHE A 7 7.15 -1.93 -12.60
CA PHE A 7 6.32 -1.31 -13.63
C PHE A 7 6.87 0.08 -14.02
N SER A 8 6.59 0.51 -15.26
CA SER A 8 6.70 1.93 -15.65
C SER A 8 5.39 2.67 -15.37
N ASP A 9 5.42 4.00 -15.40
CA ASP A 9 4.23 4.84 -15.22
C ASP A 9 3.14 4.51 -16.25
N ASP A 10 3.52 4.05 -17.45
CA ASP A 10 2.62 3.60 -18.51
C ASP A 10 1.64 2.51 -18.05
N TYR A 11 2.03 1.68 -17.07
CA TYR A 11 1.16 0.64 -16.53
C TYR A 11 -0.10 1.22 -15.90
N PHE A 12 0.00 2.42 -15.32
CA PHE A 12 -1.09 3.10 -14.62
C PHE A 12 -1.92 4.00 -15.55
N THR A 13 -1.36 4.47 -16.66
CA THR A 13 -2.04 5.39 -17.58
C THR A 13 -2.75 4.70 -18.74
N VAL A 14 -2.33 3.48 -19.12
CA VAL A 14 -2.89 2.78 -20.28
C VAL A 14 -4.09 1.91 -19.88
N ASP A 15 -5.26 2.12 -20.46
CA ASP A 15 -6.45 1.30 -20.18
C ASP A 15 -6.53 -0.01 -20.98
N SER A 16 -5.85 -0.08 -22.12
CA SER A 16 -5.89 -1.25 -23.01
C SER A 16 -5.27 -2.49 -22.35
N LYS A 17 -6.09 -3.55 -22.16
CA LYS A 17 -5.64 -4.84 -21.62
C LYS A 17 -4.49 -5.45 -22.42
N PHE A 18 -4.54 -5.32 -23.75
CA PHE A 18 -3.48 -5.80 -24.63
C PHE A 18 -2.17 -5.07 -24.35
N MET A 19 -2.20 -3.74 -24.30
CA MET A 19 -1.02 -2.95 -24.00
C MET A 19 -0.49 -3.24 -22.59
N LYS A 20 -1.37 -3.38 -21.58
CA LYS A 20 -0.97 -3.81 -20.23
C LYS A 20 -0.22 -5.14 -20.24
N PHE A 21 -0.67 -6.11 -21.04
CA PHE A 21 0.04 -7.39 -21.18
C PHE A 21 1.46 -7.22 -21.73
N PHE A 22 1.65 -6.38 -22.75
CA PHE A 22 2.99 -6.06 -23.26
C PHE A 22 3.85 -5.33 -22.22
N ILE A 23 3.31 -4.33 -21.53
CA ILE A 23 4.01 -3.58 -20.48
C ILE A 23 4.46 -4.52 -19.35
N VAL A 24 3.59 -5.43 -18.91
CA VAL A 24 3.92 -6.45 -17.91
C VAL A 24 5.05 -7.34 -18.42
N THR A 25 4.94 -7.87 -19.65
CA THR A 25 5.96 -8.74 -20.24
C THR A 25 7.32 -8.04 -20.32
N ILE A 26 7.36 -6.80 -20.79
CA ILE A 26 8.57 -5.97 -20.85
C ILE A 26 9.13 -5.73 -19.44
N SER A 27 8.27 -5.52 -18.44
CA SER A 27 8.67 -5.34 -17.03
C SER A 27 9.40 -6.58 -16.48
N TYR A 28 8.90 -7.78 -16.77
CA TYR A 28 9.60 -9.03 -16.43
C TYR A 28 10.95 -9.15 -17.14
N LEU A 29 11.02 -8.88 -18.44
CA LEU A 29 12.28 -8.95 -19.19
C LEU A 29 13.32 -7.94 -18.68
N ARG A 30 12.89 -6.70 -18.43
CA ARG A 30 13.72 -5.63 -17.85
C ARG A 30 14.27 -6.03 -16.48
N ARG A 31 13.41 -6.57 -15.60
CA ARG A 31 13.83 -7.06 -14.28
C ARG A 31 14.78 -8.25 -14.41
N LEU A 32 14.56 -9.16 -15.37
CA LEU A 32 15.44 -10.28 -15.61
C LEU A 32 16.84 -9.83 -16.01
N ILE A 33 16.96 -8.94 -16.99
CA ILE A 33 18.25 -8.37 -17.40
C ILE A 33 18.94 -7.69 -16.21
N LEU A 34 18.21 -6.91 -15.42
CA LEU A 34 18.76 -6.25 -14.22
C LEU A 34 19.31 -7.27 -13.21
N ILE A 35 18.56 -8.32 -12.90
CA ILE A 35 18.96 -9.33 -11.91
C ILE A 35 20.11 -10.19 -12.43
N LEU A 36 20.11 -10.54 -13.71
CA LEU A 36 21.26 -11.21 -14.34
C LEU A 36 22.51 -10.32 -14.25
N ASN A 37 22.37 -9.01 -14.49
CA ASN A 37 23.49 -8.08 -14.33
C ASN A 37 24.03 -8.08 -12.89
N VAL A 38 23.14 -8.04 -11.89
CA VAL A 38 23.54 -8.13 -10.47
C VAL A 38 24.23 -9.47 -10.15
N LEU A 39 23.74 -10.59 -10.71
CA LEU A 39 24.27 -11.92 -10.44
C LEU A 39 25.64 -12.19 -11.09
N PHE A 40 25.94 -11.58 -12.24
CA PHE A 40 27.11 -11.93 -13.07
C PHE A 40 28.18 -10.83 -13.19
N PHE A 41 27.88 -9.56 -12.91
CA PHE A 41 28.89 -8.50 -13.03
C PHE A 41 29.82 -8.41 -11.82
N LYS A 42 31.08 -8.02 -12.06
CA LYS A 42 32.14 -7.95 -11.04
C LYS A 42 31.92 -6.90 -9.96
N ARG A 43 31.23 -5.79 -10.27
CA ARG A 43 30.90 -4.74 -9.30
C ARG A 43 29.49 -4.98 -8.77
N LYS A 44 29.42 -5.71 -7.65
CA LYS A 44 28.17 -5.90 -6.92
C LYS A 44 27.77 -4.59 -6.23
N PRO A 45 26.47 -4.24 -6.19
CA PRO A 45 26.01 -3.16 -5.33
C PRO A 45 26.32 -3.48 -3.86
N PRO A 46 26.63 -2.48 -3.02
CA PRO A 46 26.95 -2.71 -1.63
C PRO A 46 25.75 -3.26 -0.84
N ILE A 47 24.54 -2.79 -1.17
CA ILE A 47 23.27 -3.18 -0.56
C ILE A 47 22.18 -3.14 -1.63
N ILE A 48 21.28 -4.13 -1.64
CA ILE A 48 20.06 -4.14 -2.45
C ILE A 48 18.87 -4.05 -1.51
N LEU A 49 18.00 -3.06 -1.71
CA LEU A 49 16.70 -2.99 -1.05
C LEU A 49 15.63 -3.45 -2.03
N ILE A 50 14.81 -4.40 -1.62
CA ILE A 50 13.74 -5.00 -2.41
C ILE A 50 12.42 -4.72 -1.70
N GLU A 51 11.58 -3.90 -2.29
CA GLU A 51 10.18 -3.81 -1.89
C GLU A 51 9.49 -5.13 -2.27
N TYR A 52 8.99 -5.86 -1.27
CA TYR A 52 8.24 -7.11 -1.40
C TYR A 52 8.96 -8.34 -2.00
N GLU A 53 9.29 -8.32 -3.29
CA GLU A 53 9.77 -9.47 -4.07
C GLU A 53 10.35 -9.02 -5.42
N ILE A 54 11.27 -9.79 -5.99
CA ILE A 54 11.92 -9.45 -7.27
C ILE A 54 10.94 -9.61 -8.44
N PHE A 55 10.23 -10.73 -8.46
CA PHE A 55 9.31 -11.11 -9.53
C PHE A 55 7.97 -11.57 -8.97
N PRO A 56 6.87 -10.85 -9.19
CA PRO A 56 5.53 -11.32 -8.83
C PRO A 56 5.22 -12.67 -9.49
N PHE A 57 4.44 -13.53 -8.83
CA PHE A 57 3.97 -14.83 -9.35
C PHE A 57 5.03 -15.84 -9.86
N ILE A 58 6.32 -15.58 -9.72
CA ILE A 58 7.41 -16.55 -9.92
C ILE A 58 7.91 -16.99 -8.54
N PRO A 59 8.26 -18.27 -8.28
CA PRO A 59 8.85 -18.66 -7.00
C PRO A 59 10.12 -17.83 -6.65
N ALA A 60 10.53 -17.85 -5.39
CA ALA A 60 11.67 -17.07 -4.87
C ALA A 60 13.06 -17.58 -5.35
N TRP A 61 13.17 -18.00 -6.60
CA TRP A 61 14.37 -18.55 -7.21
C TRP A 61 15.47 -17.51 -7.34
N PHE A 62 15.13 -16.27 -7.68
CA PHE A 62 16.13 -15.22 -7.88
C PHE A 62 16.70 -14.73 -6.56
N GLU A 63 15.87 -14.62 -5.52
CA GLU A 63 16.26 -14.37 -4.15
C GLU A 63 17.16 -15.49 -3.61
N TYR A 64 16.81 -16.74 -3.91
CA TYR A 64 17.68 -17.88 -3.60
C TYR A 64 19.03 -17.80 -4.33
N LEU A 65 19.06 -17.39 -5.60
CA LEU A 65 20.30 -17.18 -6.35
C LEU A 65 21.15 -16.05 -5.77
N LEU A 66 20.55 -14.94 -5.30
CA LEU A 66 21.27 -13.88 -4.60
C LEU A 66 21.94 -14.43 -3.34
N LYS A 67 21.21 -15.20 -2.53
CA LYS A 67 21.76 -15.88 -1.34
C LYS A 67 22.90 -16.83 -1.69
N LEU A 68 22.73 -17.69 -2.70
CA LEU A 68 23.78 -18.60 -3.16
C LEU A 68 25.05 -17.87 -3.64
N ARG A 69 24.90 -16.67 -4.20
CA ARG A 69 26.01 -15.83 -4.67
C ARG A 69 26.54 -14.88 -3.60
N GLN A 70 26.04 -14.98 -2.37
CA GLN A 70 26.39 -14.11 -1.24
C GLN A 70 26.26 -12.62 -1.64
N ILE A 71 25.17 -12.29 -2.34
CA ILE A 71 24.81 -10.92 -2.67
C ILE A 71 23.78 -10.47 -1.63
N PRO A 72 24.16 -9.57 -0.71
CA PRO A 72 23.29 -9.24 0.39
C PRO A 72 22.10 -8.39 -0.08
N TYR A 73 20.93 -8.67 0.48
CA TYR A 73 19.74 -7.86 0.21
C TYR A 73 18.83 -7.75 1.43
N ILE A 74 18.14 -6.63 1.49
CA ILE A 74 17.13 -6.28 2.49
C ILE A 74 15.78 -6.30 1.79
N VAL A 75 14.76 -6.83 2.45
CA VAL A 75 13.37 -6.76 1.97
C VAL A 75 12.54 -5.88 2.89
N ASP A 76 11.64 -5.10 2.29
CA ASP A 76 10.73 -4.21 2.99
C ASP A 76 9.27 -4.63 2.77
N TYR A 77 8.49 -4.61 3.85
CA TYR A 77 7.09 -5.02 3.90
C TYR A 77 6.27 -4.05 4.76
N ASP A 78 5.41 -3.29 4.12
CA ASP A 78 4.38 -2.41 4.70
C ASP A 78 2.95 -3.00 4.59
N ASP A 79 2.80 -4.11 3.85
CA ASP A 79 1.54 -4.84 3.67
C ASP A 79 1.73 -6.36 3.86
N ALA A 80 0.64 -7.06 4.19
CA ALA A 80 0.60 -8.52 4.30
C ALA A 80 0.52 -9.22 2.94
N ILE A 81 1.46 -8.91 2.04
CA ILE A 81 1.43 -9.39 0.66
C ILE A 81 1.55 -10.91 0.50
N PHE A 82 1.99 -11.62 1.54
CA PHE A 82 1.96 -13.09 1.57
C PHE A 82 0.54 -13.65 1.38
N HIS A 83 -0.50 -12.90 1.77
CA HIS A 83 -1.89 -13.27 1.52
C HIS A 83 -2.30 -13.19 0.05
N LYS A 84 -1.54 -12.50 -0.82
CA LYS A 84 -1.71 -12.60 -2.28
C LYS A 84 -1.44 -14.03 -2.78
N TYR A 85 -0.71 -14.85 -2.01
CA TYR A 85 -0.32 -16.20 -2.41
C TYR A 85 -0.97 -17.28 -1.55
N ASP A 86 -0.89 -17.20 -0.21
CA ASP A 86 -1.44 -18.25 0.68
C ASP A 86 -2.97 -18.34 0.66
N SER A 87 -3.63 -17.25 0.29
CA SER A 87 -5.09 -17.08 0.26
C SER A 87 -5.57 -16.83 -1.17
N HIS A 88 -4.73 -17.13 -2.16
CA HIS A 88 -5.06 -16.95 -3.56
C HIS A 88 -6.22 -17.87 -3.98
N LYS A 89 -7.16 -17.34 -4.78
CA LYS A 89 -8.37 -18.07 -5.23
C LYS A 89 -8.03 -19.27 -6.13
N ASN A 90 -6.99 -19.16 -6.94
CA ASN A 90 -6.50 -20.27 -7.77
C ASN A 90 -5.65 -21.24 -6.94
N SER A 91 -6.11 -22.49 -6.84
CA SER A 91 -5.48 -23.56 -6.05
C SER A 91 -4.06 -23.90 -6.48
N VAL A 92 -3.72 -23.79 -7.78
CA VAL A 92 -2.37 -24.06 -8.29
C VAL A 92 -1.41 -22.97 -7.80
N ILE A 93 -1.79 -21.70 -7.96
CA ILE A 93 -1.00 -20.56 -7.46
C ILE A 93 -0.81 -20.68 -5.96
N LYS A 94 -1.89 -20.96 -5.22
CA LYS A 94 -1.82 -21.19 -3.77
C LYS A 94 -0.88 -22.34 -3.41
N LEU A 95 -1.00 -23.49 -4.08
CA LEU A 95 -0.16 -24.66 -3.79
C LEU A 95 1.33 -24.37 -4.03
N VAL A 96 1.65 -23.75 -5.17
CA VAL A 96 3.04 -23.52 -5.62
C VAL A 96 3.68 -22.32 -4.91
N LEU A 97 2.91 -21.26 -4.64
CA LEU A 97 3.44 -19.97 -4.18
C LEU A 97 3.03 -19.60 -2.74
N LYS A 98 2.25 -20.40 -2.00
CA LYS A 98 1.84 -20.07 -0.61
C LYS A 98 2.99 -19.62 0.30
N ASN A 99 4.17 -20.22 0.15
CA ASN A 99 5.33 -19.92 0.98
C ASN A 99 6.34 -19.00 0.27
N LYS A 100 5.97 -18.41 -0.87
CA LYS A 100 6.90 -17.62 -1.68
C LYS A 100 7.50 -16.47 -0.89
N ILE A 101 6.66 -15.62 -0.31
CA ILE A 101 7.11 -14.45 0.47
C ILE A 101 7.90 -14.87 1.71
N ALA A 102 7.47 -15.94 2.38
CA ALA A 102 8.25 -16.57 3.45
C ALA A 102 9.66 -16.97 2.99
N LYS A 103 9.82 -17.52 1.78
CA LYS A 103 11.14 -17.84 1.20
C LYS A 103 11.94 -16.60 0.83
N VAL A 104 11.31 -15.56 0.29
CA VAL A 104 11.95 -14.26 0.05
C VAL A 104 12.54 -13.70 1.35
N MET A 105 11.76 -13.68 2.43
CA MET A 105 12.21 -13.28 3.77
C MET A 105 13.33 -14.19 4.29
N GLN A 106 13.20 -15.51 4.15
CA GLN A 106 14.21 -16.48 4.61
C GLN A 106 15.58 -16.31 3.95
N TYR A 107 15.60 -15.83 2.71
CA TYR A 107 16.84 -15.67 1.96
C TYR A 107 17.50 -14.30 2.13
N ALA A 108 16.80 -13.33 2.71
CA ALA A 108 17.28 -11.97 2.92
C ALA A 108 18.26 -11.87 4.08
N ASP A 109 19.13 -10.86 4.05
CA ASP A 109 20.02 -10.52 5.16
C ASP A 109 19.28 -9.80 6.28
N THR A 110 18.25 -9.04 5.95
CA THR A 110 17.39 -8.34 6.90
C THR A 110 16.00 -8.17 6.31
N VAL A 111 14.99 -8.29 7.17
CA VAL A 111 13.59 -8.02 6.83
C VAL A 111 13.15 -6.77 7.59
N ILE A 112 12.70 -5.76 6.87
CA ILE A 112 12.05 -4.58 7.42
C ILE A 112 10.54 -4.81 7.35
N THR A 113 9.85 -4.45 8.42
CA THR A 113 8.40 -4.60 8.56
C THR A 113 7.79 -3.32 9.11
N GLY A 114 6.63 -2.92 8.62
CA GLY A 114 5.99 -1.67 9.06
C GLY A 114 5.20 -1.77 10.36
N ASN A 115 4.87 -2.97 10.85
CA ASN A 115 4.12 -3.18 12.09
C ASN A 115 4.41 -4.54 12.76
N ASN A 116 3.87 -4.74 13.97
CA ASN A 116 4.05 -5.97 14.76
C ASN A 116 3.46 -7.22 14.08
N TYR A 117 2.34 -7.11 13.35
CA TYR A 117 1.75 -8.28 12.68
C TYR A 117 2.68 -8.85 11.61
N LEU A 118 3.27 -7.97 10.80
CA LEU A 118 4.25 -8.34 9.78
C LEU A 118 5.55 -8.86 10.42
N PHE A 119 5.99 -8.24 11.52
CA PHE A 119 7.16 -8.70 12.29
C PHE A 119 7.00 -10.14 12.77
N GLU A 120 5.89 -10.46 13.43
CA GLU A 120 5.62 -11.81 13.96
C GLU A 120 5.55 -12.87 12.85
N TYR A 121 5.06 -12.50 11.65
CA TYR A 121 5.12 -13.38 10.50
C TYR A 121 6.56 -13.58 10.02
N ALA A 122 7.31 -12.49 9.81
CA ALA A 122 8.68 -12.52 9.28
C ALA A 122 9.66 -13.24 10.21
N LYS A 123 9.51 -13.09 11.53
CA LYS A 123 10.39 -13.67 12.54
C LYS A 123 10.41 -15.20 12.53
N LYS A 124 9.37 -15.83 12.00
CA LYS A 124 9.31 -17.30 11.79
C LYS A 124 10.26 -17.78 10.69
N TRP A 125 10.73 -16.88 9.83
CA TRP A 125 11.49 -17.19 8.62
C TRP A 125 12.88 -16.55 8.59
N ASN A 126 13.09 -15.46 9.32
CA ASN A 126 14.36 -14.75 9.41
C ASN A 126 14.64 -14.27 10.84
N ASP A 127 15.89 -14.38 11.29
CA ASP A 127 16.30 -13.94 12.62
C ASP A 127 16.54 -12.43 12.71
N LYS A 128 16.87 -11.78 11.59
CA LYS A 128 17.17 -10.34 11.48
C LYS A 128 15.94 -9.61 10.92
N VAL A 129 15.01 -9.31 11.81
CA VAL A 129 13.78 -8.57 11.47
C VAL A 129 13.75 -7.26 12.27
N ILE A 130 13.43 -6.16 11.60
CA ILE A 130 13.36 -4.82 12.18
C ILE A 130 11.95 -4.28 11.92
N ILE A 131 11.38 -3.64 12.94
CA ILE A 131 10.17 -2.84 12.77
C ILE A 131 10.59 -1.41 12.44
N PHE A 132 10.19 -0.94 11.26
CA PHE A 132 10.42 0.42 10.81
C PHE A 132 9.09 0.94 10.23
N PRO A 133 8.26 1.63 11.05
CA PRO A 133 6.94 2.07 10.61
C PRO A 133 7.06 3.19 9.57
N THR A 134 6.05 3.27 8.71
CA THR A 134 5.86 4.41 7.81
C THR A 134 5.63 5.67 8.64
N VAL A 135 6.31 6.76 8.27
CA VAL A 135 6.24 8.05 8.96
C VAL A 135 6.00 9.18 7.98
N VAL A 136 5.36 10.23 8.47
CA VAL A 136 5.15 11.48 7.73
C VAL A 136 6.27 12.49 8.00
N MET A 137 6.47 13.42 7.07
CA MET A 137 7.41 14.52 7.23
C MET A 137 6.72 15.67 7.99
N LEU A 138 7.04 15.82 9.28
CA LEU A 138 6.38 16.78 10.17
C LEU A 138 6.52 18.24 9.70
N ASP A 139 7.65 18.62 9.10
CA ASP A 139 7.89 19.98 8.61
C ASP A 139 6.80 20.44 7.60
N LYS A 140 6.32 19.51 6.75
CA LYS A 140 5.25 19.82 5.78
C LYS A 140 3.92 20.12 6.48
N TYR A 141 3.64 19.44 7.59
CA TYR A 141 2.44 19.68 8.39
C TYR A 141 2.54 20.99 9.17
N ASP A 142 3.71 21.29 9.74
CA ASP A 142 3.95 22.56 10.44
C ASP A 142 3.79 23.78 9.52
N GLU A 143 4.25 23.68 8.27
CA GLU A 143 4.05 24.71 7.26
C GLU A 143 2.57 24.89 6.89
N ALA A 144 1.85 23.77 6.69
CA ALA A 144 0.42 23.80 6.39
C ALA A 144 -0.39 24.39 7.56
N MET A 145 -0.07 24.01 8.80
CA MET A 145 -0.68 24.52 10.03
C MET A 145 -0.58 26.05 10.15
N LYS A 146 0.57 26.63 9.81
CA LYS A 146 0.77 28.09 9.85
C LYS A 146 -0.11 28.85 8.86
N GLN A 147 -0.46 28.22 7.75
CA GLN A 147 -1.28 28.81 6.70
C GLN A 147 -2.78 28.50 6.88
N PHE A 148 -3.10 27.52 7.71
CA PHE A 148 -4.45 27.05 7.93
C PHE A 148 -5.20 27.94 8.92
N VAL A 149 -6.30 28.53 8.47
CA VAL A 149 -7.21 29.31 9.31
C VAL A 149 -8.60 28.71 9.18
N LYS A 150 -9.03 27.99 10.23
CA LYS A 150 -10.40 27.50 10.34
C LYS A 150 -11.31 28.63 10.81
N LYS A 151 -12.44 28.84 10.13
CA LYS A 151 -13.44 29.82 10.56
C LYS A 151 -14.43 29.13 11.50
N GLU A 152 -14.93 29.86 12.49
CA GLU A 152 -15.96 29.35 13.43
C GLU A 152 -17.27 28.94 12.73
N SER A 153 -17.52 29.47 11.53
CA SER A 153 -18.69 29.14 10.70
C SER A 153 -18.50 27.90 9.81
N ASP A 154 -17.34 27.24 9.85
CA ASP A 154 -17.08 26.08 9.00
C ASP A 154 -17.85 24.86 9.53
N ASN A 155 -18.39 24.04 8.62
CA ASN A 155 -19.05 22.78 8.99
C ASN A 155 -18.09 21.90 9.82
N PHE A 156 -18.65 21.07 10.70
CA PHE A 156 -17.89 20.01 11.34
C PHE A 156 -17.58 18.92 10.30
N ILE A 157 -16.30 18.70 9.98
CA ILE A 157 -15.85 17.83 8.90
C ILE A 157 -15.31 16.51 9.45
N ILE A 158 -15.97 15.41 9.09
CA ILE A 158 -15.44 14.06 9.26
C ILE A 158 -14.73 13.65 7.97
N GLY A 159 -13.43 13.40 8.05
CA GLY A 159 -12.59 13.12 6.90
C GLY A 159 -12.14 11.67 6.80
N TRP A 160 -12.02 11.18 5.57
CA TRP A 160 -11.37 9.93 5.24
C TRP A 160 -10.44 10.15 4.05
N ILE A 161 -9.26 9.53 4.08
CA ILE A 161 -8.34 9.50 2.95
C ILE A 161 -8.01 8.05 2.60
N GLY A 162 -8.02 7.76 1.30
CA GLY A 162 -7.61 6.48 0.79
C GLY A 162 -7.65 6.45 -0.73
N SER A 163 -8.09 5.31 -1.26
CA SER A 163 -8.08 5.01 -2.68
C SER A 163 -9.34 4.26 -3.10
N LYS A 164 -9.51 4.09 -4.42
CA LYS A 164 -10.60 3.30 -5.00
C LYS A 164 -10.71 1.91 -4.37
N SER A 165 -9.58 1.22 -4.14
CA SER A 165 -9.57 -0.13 -3.57
C SER A 165 -9.88 -0.20 -2.08
N THR A 166 -9.71 0.91 -1.35
CA THR A 166 -9.95 1.00 0.10
C THR A 166 -11.27 1.68 0.44
N SER A 167 -11.98 2.23 -0.56
CA SER A 167 -13.33 2.79 -0.42
C SER A 167 -14.33 1.82 0.23
N LYS A 168 -14.12 0.50 0.04
CA LYS A 168 -14.91 -0.55 0.68
C LYS A 168 -14.99 -0.44 2.22
N TYR A 169 -13.95 0.05 2.88
CA TYR A 169 -13.94 0.13 4.35
C TYR A 169 -14.86 1.24 4.86
N VAL A 170 -15.03 2.33 4.09
CA VAL A 170 -16.02 3.36 4.39
C VAL A 170 -17.44 2.82 4.18
N LEU A 171 -17.64 2.01 3.14
CA LEU A 171 -18.94 1.37 2.90
C LEU A 171 -19.34 0.40 4.03
N GLU A 172 -18.39 -0.26 4.68
CA GLU A 172 -18.67 -1.15 5.82
C GLU A 172 -19.22 -0.40 7.04
N ILE A 173 -18.81 0.86 7.26
CA ILE A 173 -19.30 1.69 8.37
C ILE A 173 -20.52 2.55 8.00
N LYS A 174 -21.08 2.37 6.81
CA LYS A 174 -22.29 3.06 6.33
C LYS A 174 -23.46 3.02 7.33
N PRO A 175 -23.77 1.90 8.04
CA PRO A 175 -24.81 1.90 9.07
C PRO A 175 -24.51 2.86 10.23
N VAL A 176 -23.24 2.98 10.62
CA VAL A 176 -22.78 3.88 11.69
C VAL A 176 -22.90 5.33 11.26
N ILE A 177 -22.49 5.65 10.01
CA ILE A 177 -22.67 6.99 9.42
C ILE A 177 -24.16 7.36 9.43
N LYS A 178 -25.03 6.44 9.00
CA LYS A 178 -26.48 6.65 8.99
C LYS A 178 -27.02 6.95 10.39
N GLU A 179 -26.68 6.14 11.40
CA GLU A 179 -27.12 6.39 12.77
C GLU A 179 -26.60 7.73 13.29
N PHE A 180 -25.32 8.05 13.06
CA PHE A 180 -24.72 9.30 13.49
C PHE A 180 -25.45 10.53 12.89
N CYS A 181 -25.74 10.50 11.60
CA CYS A 181 -26.48 11.57 10.91
C CYS A 181 -27.92 11.74 11.38
N THR A 182 -28.54 10.73 12.04
CA THR A 182 -29.87 10.93 12.66
C THR A 182 -29.83 11.88 13.85
N LYS A 183 -28.68 11.96 14.54
CA LYS A 183 -28.46 12.78 15.73
C LYS A 183 -27.74 14.09 15.40
N HIS A 184 -26.95 14.11 14.34
CA HIS A 184 -26.12 15.25 13.92
C HIS A 184 -26.34 15.55 12.44
N ARG A 185 -27.16 16.57 12.14
CA ARG A 185 -27.49 16.93 10.74
C ARG A 185 -26.50 17.91 10.10
N ASP A 186 -25.80 18.69 10.92
CA ASP A 186 -24.87 19.73 10.46
C ASP A 186 -23.42 19.19 10.40
N VAL A 187 -23.23 18.04 9.75
CA VAL A 187 -21.93 17.40 9.58
C VAL A 187 -21.64 17.20 8.09
N GLN A 188 -20.40 17.49 7.71
CA GLN A 188 -19.89 17.27 6.37
C GLN A 188 -18.91 16.10 6.38
N PHE A 189 -18.94 15.27 5.34
CA PHE A 189 -17.95 14.22 5.11
C PHE A 189 -17.05 14.60 3.96
N ASN A 190 -15.73 14.57 4.17
CA ASN A 190 -14.74 14.77 3.11
C ASN A 190 -14.03 13.45 2.83
N PHE A 191 -14.29 12.85 1.68
CA PHE A 191 -13.67 11.59 1.27
C PHE A 191 -12.66 11.81 0.16
N ILE A 192 -11.37 11.76 0.50
CA ILE A 192 -10.25 11.96 -0.42
C ILE A 192 -9.90 10.62 -1.09
N GLY A 193 -9.89 10.58 -2.43
CA GLY A 193 -9.51 9.41 -3.22
C GLY A 193 -10.59 8.31 -3.30
N PHE A 194 -11.81 8.60 -2.87
CA PHE A 194 -12.95 7.67 -2.89
C PHE A 194 -13.45 7.38 -4.31
N GLU A 195 -13.92 6.15 -4.55
CA GLU A 195 -14.50 5.75 -5.84
C GLU A 195 -15.89 6.38 -6.03
N HIS A 196 -15.98 7.39 -6.91
CA HIS A 196 -17.20 8.16 -7.15
C HIS A 196 -18.40 7.29 -7.57
N GLY A 197 -18.17 6.20 -8.29
CA GLY A 197 -19.22 5.27 -8.70
C GLY A 197 -19.91 4.54 -7.54
N LEU A 198 -19.35 4.55 -6.33
CA LEU A 198 -19.94 3.91 -5.15
C LEU A 198 -20.92 4.83 -4.40
N ILE A 199 -21.01 6.12 -4.75
CA ILE A 199 -21.94 7.07 -4.11
C ILE A 199 -23.38 6.96 -4.65
N SER A 200 -23.57 6.42 -5.86
CA SER A 200 -24.91 6.15 -6.39
C SER A 200 -25.67 5.06 -5.61
N ASP A 201 -25.06 4.50 -4.57
CA ASP A 201 -25.74 3.71 -3.56
C ASP A 201 -26.63 4.65 -2.72
N GLU A 202 -27.95 4.47 -2.80
CA GLU A 202 -29.06 5.36 -2.36
C GLU A 202 -28.94 5.96 -0.95
N VAL A 203 -28.05 5.46 -0.11
CA VAL A 203 -27.92 5.87 1.29
C VAL A 203 -26.86 6.95 1.49
N LEU A 204 -25.85 7.06 0.62
CA LEU A 204 -24.82 8.10 0.76
C LEU A 204 -25.24 9.42 0.11
N SER A 205 -26.18 9.38 -0.85
CA SER A 205 -26.71 10.58 -1.50
C SER A 205 -27.49 11.52 -0.58
N ASP A 206 -27.97 11.02 0.56
CA ASP A 206 -28.76 11.80 1.52
C ASP A 206 -27.90 12.64 2.48
N TYR A 207 -26.56 12.51 2.41
CA TYR A 207 -25.64 13.17 3.33
C TYR A 207 -24.76 14.20 2.61
N ASN A 208 -24.29 15.19 3.36
CA ASN A 208 -23.35 16.19 2.87
C ASN A 208 -21.95 15.58 2.69
N ILE A 209 -21.74 14.88 1.57
CA ILE A 209 -20.49 14.18 1.24
C ILE A 209 -19.78 14.88 0.08
N HIS A 210 -18.53 15.24 0.30
CA HIS A 210 -17.63 15.81 -0.68
C HIS A 210 -16.57 14.77 -1.04
N ILE A 211 -16.58 14.29 -2.28
CA ILE A 211 -15.47 13.49 -2.82
C ILE A 211 -14.42 14.42 -3.37
N ILE A 212 -13.18 14.22 -2.94
CA ILE A 212 -12.04 15.02 -3.34
C ILE A 212 -11.06 14.10 -4.08
N PRO A 213 -10.63 14.41 -5.31
CA PRO A 213 -9.57 13.67 -5.97
C PRO A 213 -8.28 13.72 -5.13
N TRP A 214 -7.60 12.59 -4.97
CA TRP A 214 -6.30 12.57 -4.30
C TRP A 214 -5.24 13.22 -5.19
N SER A 215 -4.41 14.08 -4.60
CA SER A 215 -3.18 14.58 -5.20
C SER A 215 -2.13 14.81 -4.12
N GLU A 216 -0.86 14.50 -4.42
CA GLU A 216 0.26 14.72 -3.48
C GLU A 216 0.40 16.19 -3.08
N GLU A 217 0.12 17.12 -4.00
CA GLU A 217 0.24 18.56 -3.78
C GLU A 217 -0.80 19.11 -2.78
N THR A 218 -2.00 18.52 -2.74
CA THR A 218 -3.11 19.01 -1.91
C THR A 218 -3.39 18.12 -0.69
N GLU A 219 -2.80 16.92 -0.60
CA GLU A 219 -3.10 15.93 0.44
C GLU A 219 -3.15 16.53 1.85
N ILE A 220 -2.05 17.16 2.29
CA ILE A 220 -1.95 17.74 3.63
C ILE A 220 -2.98 18.85 3.82
N LYS A 221 -3.18 19.72 2.82
CA LYS A 221 -4.14 20.84 2.88
C LYS A 221 -5.58 20.35 3.03
N GLU A 222 -5.92 19.22 2.41
CA GLU A 222 -7.26 18.64 2.51
C GLU A 222 -7.46 17.88 3.84
N ILE A 223 -6.44 17.14 4.31
CA ILE A 223 -6.47 16.48 5.63
C ILE A 223 -6.62 17.52 6.75
N MET A 224 -5.93 18.66 6.64
CA MET A 224 -5.98 19.74 7.63
C MET A 224 -7.38 20.32 7.84
N LYS A 225 -8.31 20.13 6.89
CA LYS A 225 -9.70 20.59 7.03
C LYS A 225 -10.52 19.69 7.96
N PHE A 226 -10.06 18.47 8.23
CA PHE A 226 -10.79 17.50 9.04
C PHE A 226 -10.85 17.94 10.51
N ASP A 227 -12.02 17.86 11.12
CA ASP A 227 -12.16 17.88 12.58
C ASP A 227 -11.86 16.51 13.17
N ILE A 228 -12.33 15.46 12.50
CA ILE A 228 -12.11 14.07 12.88
C ILE A 228 -11.71 13.29 11.64
N GLY A 229 -10.53 12.66 11.68
CA GLY A 229 -10.15 11.63 10.72
C GLY A 229 -10.72 10.27 11.12
N ILE A 230 -11.32 9.55 10.17
CA ILE A 230 -11.71 8.15 10.34
C ILE A 230 -10.84 7.25 9.48
N MET A 231 -10.49 6.08 10.02
CA MET A 231 -9.71 5.05 9.32
C MET A 231 -10.34 3.68 9.58
N PRO A 232 -11.54 3.40 9.03
CA PRO A 232 -12.17 2.10 9.21
C PRO A 232 -11.31 1.02 8.54
N LEU A 233 -11.15 -0.10 9.23
CA LEU A 233 -10.53 -1.32 8.72
C LEU A 233 -11.34 -2.52 9.19
N THR A 234 -11.52 -3.49 8.31
CA THR A 234 -12.06 -4.80 8.68
C THR A 234 -11.00 -5.55 9.49
N ASP A 235 -11.39 -6.30 10.53
CA ASP A 235 -10.46 -7.19 11.22
C ASP A 235 -10.25 -8.48 10.42
N ASP A 236 -9.42 -8.40 9.39
CA ASP A 236 -9.07 -9.53 8.52
C ASP A 236 -7.53 -9.64 8.36
N PRO A 237 -7.00 -10.81 7.97
CA PRO A 237 -5.55 -11.02 7.88
C PRO A 237 -4.82 -10.05 6.94
N TRP A 238 -5.45 -9.57 5.88
CA TRP A 238 -4.88 -8.54 5.01
C TRP A 238 -4.81 -7.20 5.73
N SER A 239 -5.93 -6.78 6.33
CA SER A 239 -6.03 -5.48 7.00
C SER A 239 -5.18 -5.38 8.27
N ARG A 240 -4.92 -6.48 8.97
CA ARG A 240 -3.94 -6.55 10.08
C ARG A 240 -2.51 -6.22 9.65
N GLY A 241 -2.19 -6.41 8.37
CA GLY A 241 -0.91 -6.07 7.78
C GLY A 241 -0.77 -4.62 7.35
N LYS A 242 -1.86 -3.86 7.27
CA LYS A 242 -1.80 -2.47 6.82
C LYS A 242 -0.99 -1.62 7.80
N CYS A 243 -0.13 -0.77 7.24
CA CYS A 243 0.56 0.27 7.99
C CYS A 243 -0.19 1.60 7.90
N GLY A 244 0.13 2.51 8.83
CA GLY A 244 -0.38 3.88 8.78
C GLY A 244 0.21 4.64 7.60
N PHE A 245 -0.55 5.61 7.10
CA PHE A 245 -0.11 6.61 6.14
C PHE A 245 -0.49 7.98 6.68
#